data_AF-A0A419DLI8-F1
#
_entry.id   AF-A0A419DLI8-F1
#
_cell.length_a   1.000
_cell.length_b   1.000
_cell.length_c   1.000
_cell.angle_alpha   90.00
_cell.angle_beta   90.00
_cell.angle_gamma   90.00
#
_symmetry.space_group_name_H-M   'P 1'
#
loop_
_entity.id
_entity.type
_entity.pdbx_description
1 polymer ?
#
loop_
_entity_poly.entity_id
_entity_poly.type
_entity_poly.pdbx_seq_one_letter_code
_entity_poly.pdbx_strand_id
1 'polypeptide(L)'
;MNHRDVENLTFELLETWSTFNHYAKEAQTFKNPEDVHQARIRLRKLITFAKLLDQTEEPIYLIWKRLMHAFGQVRDLDVQLSQQSVKSPIEQLFAEHLALQLQGKRATLIETMHLLISNELDRSVRRFLAGPLTKQLKRIHEKELLQTAEKRFDKKKLNYEKVQHKEGSKRIQMMHELRLATKFYRYTVEYLRPYTDVQKTTVDRLKRIQTQLGDVNDTYNRLERWRLFSPPVAQEPDQTKEVARLERKLAKMLDQLSFA
;
A
#
# COMPACT_ATOMS: atom_id res chain seq x y z
N MET A 1 4.22 3.30 26.27
CA MET A 1 3.95 4.73 26.16
C MET A 1 3.43 5.18 27.50
N ASN A 2 3.59 6.43 27.91
CA ASN A 2 2.92 6.87 29.14
C ASN A 2 1.39 6.98 28.89
N HIS A 3 0.59 7.14 29.94
CA HIS A 3 -0.88 7.19 29.80
C HIS A 3 -1.35 8.30 28.84
N ARG A 4 -0.73 9.48 28.94
CA ARG A 4 -1.06 10.65 28.14
C ARG A 4 -0.73 10.44 26.66
N ASP A 5 0.39 9.79 26.35
CA ASP A 5 0.78 9.45 24.99
C ASP A 5 -0.24 8.51 24.33
N VAL A 6 -0.75 7.52 25.07
CA VAL A 6 -1.78 6.60 24.56
C VAL A 6 -3.10 7.32 24.29
N GLU A 7 -3.49 8.26 25.14
CA GLU A 7 -4.67 9.10 24.92
C GLU A 7 -4.53 9.99 23.69
N ASN A 8 -3.36 10.65 23.54
CA ASN A 8 -3.04 11.44 22.36
C ASN A 8 -3.10 10.60 21.08
N LEU A 9 -2.49 9.40 21.09
CA LEU A 9 -2.51 8.48 19.94
C LEU A 9 -3.94 8.02 19.65
N THR A 10 -4.75 7.74 20.67
CA THR A 10 -6.16 7.35 20.49
C THR A 10 -6.94 8.47 19.81
N PHE A 11 -6.78 9.71 20.26
CA PHE A 11 -7.39 10.88 19.64
C PHE A 11 -6.94 11.03 18.17
N GLU A 12 -5.65 10.89 17.90
CA GLU A 12 -5.08 10.96 16.56
C GLU A 12 -5.65 9.88 15.62
N LEU A 13 -5.95 8.68 16.13
CA LEU A 13 -6.57 7.60 15.36
C LEU A 13 -8.07 7.87 15.09
N LEU A 14 -8.78 8.46 16.05
CA LEU A 14 -10.16 8.91 15.85
C LEU A 14 -10.24 10.03 14.81
N GLU A 15 -9.32 10.99 14.87
CA GLU A 15 -9.18 12.03 13.86
C GLU A 15 -8.84 11.43 12.49
N THR A 16 -7.91 10.47 12.45
CA THR A 16 -7.54 9.74 11.22
C THR A 16 -8.77 9.11 10.55
N TRP A 17 -9.69 8.52 11.32
CA TRP A 17 -10.95 7.97 10.81
C TRP A 17 -11.90 9.06 10.31
N SER A 18 -12.05 10.17 11.04
CA SER A 18 -12.85 11.31 10.60
C SER A 18 -12.35 11.89 9.25
N THR A 19 -11.04 12.09 9.14
CA THR A 19 -10.39 12.56 7.91
C THR A 19 -10.52 11.54 6.78
N PHE A 20 -10.47 10.24 7.07
CA PHE A 20 -10.77 9.20 6.08
C PHE A 20 -12.17 9.38 5.50
N ASN A 21 -13.19 9.55 6.33
CA ASN A 21 -14.58 9.72 5.87
C ASN A 21 -14.75 10.95 4.97
N HIS A 22 -14.08 12.06 5.29
CA HIS A 22 -14.06 13.24 4.44
C HIS A 22 -13.48 12.91 3.04
N TYR A 23 -12.26 12.37 2.98
CA TYR A 23 -11.65 12.04 1.69
C TYR A 23 -12.36 10.92 0.94
N ALA A 24 -12.97 9.96 1.64
CA ALA A 24 -13.78 8.92 1.01
C ALA A 24 -15.03 9.50 0.33
N LYS A 25 -15.61 10.57 0.89
CA LYS A 25 -16.71 11.31 0.27
C LYS A 25 -16.23 12.07 -0.96
N GLU A 26 -15.15 12.84 -0.85
CA GLU A 26 -14.61 13.61 -1.99
C GLU A 26 -14.15 12.72 -3.14
N ALA A 27 -13.56 11.55 -2.82
CA ALA A 27 -13.10 10.56 -3.78
C ALA A 27 -14.21 10.01 -4.70
N GLN A 28 -15.49 10.07 -4.29
CA GLN A 28 -16.62 9.64 -5.14
C GLN A 28 -16.76 10.49 -6.40
N THR A 29 -16.27 11.73 -6.37
CA THR A 29 -16.33 12.64 -7.52
C THR A 29 -15.26 12.30 -8.57
N PHE A 30 -14.18 11.65 -8.16
CA PHE A 30 -12.98 11.38 -8.97
C PHE A 30 -12.38 12.60 -9.69
N LYS A 31 -12.70 13.82 -9.23
CA LYS A 31 -12.16 15.07 -9.79
C LYS A 31 -10.70 15.28 -9.42
N ASN A 32 -10.32 14.86 -8.21
CA ASN A 32 -8.97 14.96 -7.71
C ASN A 32 -8.46 13.56 -7.29
N PRO A 33 -7.49 12.97 -8.04
CA PRO A 33 -6.88 11.69 -7.68
C PRO A 33 -6.23 11.66 -6.28
N GLU A 34 -5.92 12.84 -5.72
CA GLU A 34 -5.34 12.95 -4.40
C GLU A 34 -6.33 12.54 -3.28
N ASP A 35 -7.65 12.67 -3.49
CA ASP A 35 -8.64 12.26 -2.48
C ASP A 35 -8.59 10.75 -2.23
N VAL A 36 -8.49 9.96 -3.31
CA VAL A 36 -8.26 8.51 -3.26
C VAL A 36 -6.95 8.21 -2.53
N HIS A 37 -5.90 8.99 -2.80
CA HIS A 37 -4.60 8.82 -2.16
C HIS A 37 -4.66 9.10 -0.64
N GLN A 38 -5.29 10.20 -0.23
CA GLN A 38 -5.42 10.61 1.16
C GLN A 38 -6.26 9.63 1.97
N ALA A 39 -7.43 9.21 1.45
CA ALA A 39 -8.25 8.17 2.06
C ALA A 39 -7.43 6.88 2.30
N ARG A 40 -6.67 6.45 1.30
CA ARG A 40 -5.80 5.26 1.38
C ARG A 40 -4.69 5.41 2.42
N ILE A 41 -4.11 6.60 2.58
CA ILE A 41 -3.11 6.88 3.64
C ILE A 41 -3.74 6.72 5.03
N ARG A 42 -4.93 7.28 5.26
CA ARG A 42 -5.61 7.22 6.56
C ARG A 42 -5.99 5.78 6.94
N LEU A 43 -6.59 5.01 6.01
CA LEU A 43 -6.85 3.59 6.24
C LEU A 43 -5.58 2.80 6.56
N ARG A 44 -4.48 3.10 5.87
CA ARG A 44 -3.20 2.41 6.10
C ARG A 44 -2.73 2.58 7.54
N LYS A 45 -2.90 3.76 8.13
CA LYS A 45 -2.53 4.02 9.52
C LYS A 45 -3.36 3.18 10.49
N LEU A 46 -4.68 3.18 10.33
CA LEU A 46 -5.60 2.36 11.14
C LEU A 46 -5.27 0.87 11.05
N ILE A 47 -5.06 0.35 9.84
CA ILE A 47 -4.66 -1.04 9.58
C ILE A 47 -3.31 -1.35 10.21
N THR A 48 -2.36 -0.41 10.20
CA THR A 48 -1.03 -0.59 10.78
C THR A 48 -1.13 -0.82 12.29
N PHE A 49 -1.89 0.01 13.01
CA PHE A 49 -2.07 -0.14 14.46
C PHE A 49 -2.86 -1.39 14.83
N ALA A 50 -3.96 -1.69 14.14
CA ALA A 50 -4.68 -2.94 14.35
C ALA A 50 -3.77 -4.16 14.18
N LYS A 51 -2.90 -4.14 13.16
CA LYS A 51 -1.96 -5.22 12.89
C LYS A 51 -0.81 -5.31 13.90
N LEU A 52 -0.34 -4.18 14.43
CA LEU A 52 0.67 -4.17 15.50
C LEU A 52 0.15 -4.78 16.80
N LEU A 53 -1.16 -4.66 17.04
CA LEU A 53 -1.84 -5.13 18.25
C LEU A 53 -2.58 -6.46 18.03
N ASP A 54 -2.30 -7.14 16.92
CA ASP A 54 -2.89 -8.43 16.57
C ASP A 54 -4.44 -8.43 16.53
N GLN A 55 -5.03 -7.30 16.13
CA GLN A 55 -6.47 -7.10 15.96
C GLN A 55 -6.90 -7.39 14.51
N THR A 56 -6.32 -8.41 13.87
CA THR A 56 -6.56 -8.69 12.44
C THR A 56 -7.82 -9.51 12.16
N GLU A 57 -8.41 -10.11 13.19
CA GLU A 57 -9.66 -10.86 13.08
C GLU A 57 -10.91 -10.01 13.38
N GLU A 58 -10.72 -8.78 13.85
CA GLU A 58 -11.81 -7.86 14.14
C GLU A 58 -12.60 -7.50 12.88
N PRO A 59 -13.94 -7.53 12.89
CA PRO A 59 -14.76 -7.22 11.72
C PRO A 59 -14.42 -5.86 11.09
N ILE A 60 -14.11 -4.86 11.92
CA ILE A 60 -13.71 -3.52 11.48
C ILE A 60 -12.40 -3.55 10.68
N TYR A 61 -11.42 -4.36 11.12
CA TYR A 61 -10.18 -4.51 10.38
C TYR A 61 -10.43 -5.14 9.01
N LEU A 62 -11.29 -6.16 8.93
CA LEU A 62 -11.65 -6.81 7.66
C LEU A 62 -12.35 -5.83 6.71
N ILE A 63 -13.22 -4.96 7.24
CA ILE A 63 -13.86 -3.88 6.47
C ILE A 63 -12.81 -2.88 5.97
N TRP A 64 -11.92 -2.40 6.82
CA TRP A 64 -10.83 -1.51 6.42
C TRP A 64 -9.94 -2.14 5.34
N LYS A 65 -9.67 -3.45 5.43
CA LYS A 65 -8.91 -4.18 4.42
C LYS A 65 -9.61 -4.23 3.07
N ARG A 66 -10.92 -4.45 3.05
CA ARG A 66 -11.74 -4.42 1.82
C ARG A 66 -11.74 -3.02 1.20
N LEU A 67 -11.97 -1.97 2.00
CA LEU A 67 -11.88 -0.58 1.54
C LEU A 67 -10.47 -0.26 1.01
N MET A 68 -9.42 -0.58 1.76
CA MET A 68 -8.02 -0.35 1.38
C MET A 68 -7.67 -1.03 0.05
N HIS A 69 -8.25 -2.21 -0.22
CA HIS A 69 -8.10 -2.90 -1.49
C HIS A 69 -8.81 -2.13 -2.62
N ALA A 70 -10.08 -1.77 -2.46
CA ALA A 70 -10.85 -1.02 -3.47
C ALA A 70 -10.20 0.33 -3.83
N PHE A 71 -9.82 1.13 -2.82
CA PHE A 71 -9.05 2.38 -3.03
C PHE A 71 -7.71 2.13 -3.73
N GLY A 72 -7.08 0.97 -3.45
CA GLY A 72 -5.84 0.57 -4.09
C GLY A 72 -5.99 0.32 -5.59
N GLN A 73 -7.05 -0.36 -6.01
CA GLN A 73 -7.30 -0.67 -7.41
C GLN A 73 -7.43 0.60 -8.27
N VAL A 74 -8.07 1.65 -7.72
CA VAL A 74 -8.17 2.96 -8.38
C VAL A 74 -6.82 3.68 -8.37
N ARG A 75 -6.19 3.83 -7.19
CA ARG A 75 -4.93 4.59 -7.06
C ARG A 75 -3.80 4.00 -7.90
N ASP A 76 -3.70 2.67 -7.97
CA ASP A 76 -2.63 2.02 -8.73
C ASP A 76 -2.76 2.32 -10.23
N LEU A 77 -3.98 2.46 -10.77
CA LEU A 77 -4.22 2.87 -12.16
C LEU A 77 -4.01 4.38 -12.37
N ASP A 78 -4.47 5.24 -11.45
CA ASP A 78 -4.22 6.69 -11.52
C ASP A 78 -2.70 6.99 -11.60
N VAL A 79 -1.89 6.30 -10.77
CA VAL A 79 -0.43 6.44 -10.78
C VAL A 79 0.16 5.98 -12.11
N GLN A 80 -0.28 4.83 -12.62
CA GLN A 80 0.26 4.31 -13.87
C GLN A 80 -0.03 5.22 -15.05
N LEU A 81 -1.27 5.72 -15.18
CA LEU A 81 -1.65 6.68 -16.21
C LEU A 81 -0.86 7.99 -16.09
N SER A 82 -0.64 8.51 -14.87
CA SER A 82 0.17 9.73 -14.68
C SER A 82 1.65 9.58 -15.06
N GLN A 83 2.17 8.35 -15.03
CA GLN A 83 3.55 8.02 -15.37
C GLN A 83 3.73 7.52 -16.81
N GLN A 84 2.64 7.47 -17.59
CA GLN A 84 2.67 6.98 -18.96
C GLN A 84 3.00 8.13 -19.92
N SER A 85 4.10 7.99 -20.65
CA SER A 85 4.38 8.87 -21.79
C SER A 85 3.84 8.21 -23.05
N VAL A 86 2.90 8.86 -23.73
CA VAL A 86 2.40 8.39 -25.02
C VAL A 86 3.35 8.85 -26.10
N LYS A 87 4.25 7.98 -26.57
CA LYS A 87 5.24 8.29 -27.61
C LYS A 87 5.05 7.48 -28.88
N SER A 88 4.14 6.51 -28.86
CA SER A 88 3.84 5.60 -29.97
C SER A 88 2.35 5.24 -30.01
N PRO A 89 1.83 4.79 -31.16
CA PRO A 89 0.44 4.34 -31.28
C PRO A 89 0.08 3.23 -30.30
N ILE A 90 0.97 2.26 -30.08
CA ILE A 90 0.73 1.16 -29.14
C ILE A 90 0.63 1.64 -27.68
N GLU A 91 1.44 2.63 -27.29
CA GLU A 91 1.36 3.22 -25.95
C GLU A 91 0.07 4.03 -25.76
N GLN A 92 -0.47 4.62 -26.83
CA GLN A 92 -1.77 5.28 -26.79
C GLN A 92 -2.89 4.27 -26.55
N LEU A 93 -2.92 3.18 -27.31
CA LEU A 93 -3.91 2.10 -27.14
C LEU A 93 -3.82 1.48 -25.73
N PHE A 94 -2.60 1.31 -25.21
CA PHE A 94 -2.40 0.84 -23.84
C PHE A 94 -2.95 1.84 -22.80
N ALA A 95 -2.74 3.15 -23.00
CA ALA A 95 -3.28 4.19 -22.11
C ALA A 95 -4.81 4.17 -22.09
N GLU A 96 -5.43 4.06 -23.26
CA GLU A 96 -6.89 3.96 -23.41
C GLU A 96 -7.44 2.70 -22.72
N HIS A 97 -6.74 1.57 -22.86
CA HIS A 97 -7.07 0.34 -22.15
C HIS A 97 -7.03 0.53 -20.62
N LEU A 98 -5.99 1.17 -20.08
CA LEU A 98 -5.91 1.46 -18.65
C LEU A 98 -6.98 2.45 -18.17
N ALA A 99 -7.32 3.45 -18.98
CA ALA A 99 -8.37 4.41 -18.68
C ALA A 99 -9.75 3.74 -18.57
N LEU A 100 -10.04 2.79 -19.46
CA LEU A 100 -11.26 1.99 -19.39
C LEU A 100 -11.30 1.11 -18.12
N GLN A 101 -10.19 0.45 -17.78
CA GLN A 101 -10.10 -0.31 -16.53
C GLN A 101 -10.31 0.59 -15.30
N LEU A 102 -9.75 1.80 -15.31
CA LEU A 102 -9.88 2.77 -14.22
C LEU A 102 -11.35 3.15 -14.02
N GLN A 103 -12.10 3.40 -15.08
CA GLN A 103 -13.54 3.68 -15.00
C GLN A 103 -14.29 2.52 -14.31
N GLY A 104 -14.00 1.27 -14.68
CA GLY A 104 -14.59 0.11 -14.03
C GLY A 104 -14.22 0.02 -12.54
N LYS A 105 -12.95 0.25 -12.17
CA LYS A 105 -12.52 0.24 -10.76
C LYS A 105 -13.11 1.37 -9.94
N ARG A 106 -13.36 2.54 -10.55
CA ARG A 106 -14.06 3.68 -9.93
C ARG A 106 -15.51 3.32 -9.59
N ALA A 107 -16.22 2.67 -10.50
CA ALA A 107 -17.57 2.16 -10.22
C ALA A 107 -17.58 1.14 -9.07
N THR A 108 -16.68 0.14 -9.10
CA THR A 108 -16.55 -0.83 -8.00
C THR A 108 -16.20 -0.17 -6.66
N LEU A 109 -15.38 0.88 -6.66
CA LEU A 109 -15.06 1.63 -5.44
C LEU A 109 -16.30 2.32 -4.88
N ILE A 110 -17.11 2.99 -5.72
CA ILE A 110 -18.38 3.59 -5.29
C ILE A 110 -19.29 2.54 -4.65
N GLU A 111 -19.52 1.41 -5.33
CA GLU A 111 -20.37 0.33 -4.82
C GLU A 111 -19.85 -0.21 -3.48
N THR A 112 -18.53 -0.44 -3.38
CA THR A 112 -17.89 -0.91 -2.14
C THR A 112 -18.08 0.10 -1.01
N MET A 113 -17.96 1.39 -1.29
CA MET A 113 -18.17 2.44 -0.28
C MET A 113 -19.63 2.51 0.16
N HIS A 114 -20.60 2.45 -0.76
CA HIS A 114 -22.02 2.43 -0.41
C HIS A 114 -22.40 1.22 0.43
N LEU A 115 -21.80 0.06 0.15
CA LEU A 115 -22.05 -1.17 0.90
C LEU A 115 -21.44 -1.13 2.31
N LEU A 116 -20.23 -0.59 2.45
CA LEU A 116 -19.45 -0.73 3.69
C LEU A 116 -19.50 0.51 4.59
N ILE A 117 -19.52 1.72 4.02
CA ILE A 117 -19.46 2.97 4.78
C ILE A 117 -20.88 3.35 5.21
N SER A 118 -21.13 3.24 6.51
CA SER A 118 -22.42 3.54 7.13
C SER A 118 -22.24 4.22 8.50
N ASN A 119 -23.31 4.82 9.01
CA ASN A 119 -23.33 5.38 10.36
C ASN A 119 -23.13 4.31 11.45
N GLU A 120 -23.46 3.04 11.18
CA GLU A 120 -23.17 1.93 12.09
C GLU A 120 -21.68 1.58 12.08
N LEU A 121 -21.05 1.58 10.90
CA LEU A 121 -19.59 1.40 10.81
C LEU A 121 -18.86 2.53 11.55
N ASP A 122 -19.27 3.79 11.37
CA ASP A 122 -18.65 4.93 12.05
C ASP A 122 -18.69 4.76 13.58
N ARG A 123 -19.86 4.44 14.14
CA ARG A 123 -20.00 4.16 15.57
C ARG A 123 -19.15 2.98 16.03
N SER A 124 -19.12 1.90 15.24
CA SER A 124 -18.33 0.70 15.53
C SER A 124 -16.83 0.99 15.54
N VAL A 125 -16.33 1.74 14.55
CA VAL A 125 -14.93 2.18 14.49
C VAL A 125 -14.57 3.03 15.70
N ARG A 126 -15.40 4.02 16.05
CA ARG A 126 -15.12 4.88 17.22
C ARG A 126 -15.06 4.08 18.52
N ARG A 127 -16.00 3.14 18.72
CA ARG A 127 -16.00 2.23 19.89
C ARG A 127 -14.76 1.33 19.92
N PHE A 128 -14.38 0.77 18.78
CA PHE A 128 -13.20 -0.08 18.66
C PHE A 128 -11.91 0.68 18.99
N LEU A 129 -11.74 1.86 18.39
CA LEU A 129 -10.57 2.71 18.59
C LEU A 129 -10.46 3.16 20.05
N ALA A 130 -11.53 3.71 20.63
CA ALA A 130 -11.53 4.24 22.00
C ALA A 130 -11.62 3.15 23.10
N GLY A 131 -11.95 1.92 22.73
CA GLY A 131 -12.16 0.81 23.66
C GLY A 131 -11.07 -0.27 23.53
N PRO A 132 -11.34 -1.38 22.83
CA PRO A 132 -10.41 -2.51 22.69
C PRO A 132 -8.99 -2.10 22.28
N LEU A 133 -8.85 -1.24 21.26
CA LEU A 133 -7.54 -0.85 20.74
C LEU A 133 -6.76 -0.03 21.79
N THR A 134 -7.38 1.02 22.35
CA THR A 134 -6.75 1.83 23.42
C THR A 134 -6.38 0.98 24.63
N LYS A 135 -7.23 0.04 25.04
CA LYS A 135 -6.95 -0.85 26.18
C LYS A 135 -5.70 -1.69 25.96
N GLN A 136 -5.46 -2.16 24.74
CA GLN A 136 -4.23 -2.87 24.39
C GLN A 136 -3.02 -1.95 24.28
N LEU A 137 -3.18 -0.76 23.70
CA LEU A 137 -2.11 0.25 23.65
C LEU A 137 -1.60 0.64 25.05
N LYS A 138 -2.49 0.70 26.05
CA LYS A 138 -2.10 0.95 27.46
C LYS A 138 -1.24 -0.17 28.07
N ARG A 139 -1.21 -1.36 27.47
CA ARG A 139 -0.51 -2.55 28.00
C ARG A 139 0.82 -2.84 27.31
N ILE A 140 1.13 -2.17 26.19
CA ILE A 140 2.29 -2.48 25.35
C ILE A 140 3.20 -1.24 25.28
N HIS A 141 4.49 -1.43 25.44
CA HIS A 141 5.45 -0.35 25.26
C HIS A 141 5.70 -0.08 23.77
N GLU A 142 5.94 1.19 23.41
CA GLU A 142 6.24 1.63 22.05
C GLU A 142 7.45 0.91 21.46
N LYS A 143 8.45 0.59 22.30
CA LYS A 143 9.63 -0.19 21.90
C LYS A 143 9.26 -1.59 21.42
N GLU A 144 8.27 -2.24 22.04
CA GLU A 144 7.79 -3.56 21.63
C GLU A 144 7.05 -3.51 20.29
N LEU A 145 6.27 -2.44 20.05
CA LEU A 145 5.62 -2.21 18.75
C LEU A 145 6.65 -2.02 17.63
N LEU A 146 7.71 -1.26 17.89
CA LEU A 146 8.82 -1.07 16.96
C LEU A 146 9.55 -2.38 16.68
N GLN A 147 9.93 -3.12 17.71
CA GLN A 147 10.60 -4.42 17.59
C GLN A 147 9.76 -5.44 16.82
N THR A 148 8.44 -5.43 17.00
CA THR A 148 7.52 -6.31 16.25
C THR A 148 7.61 -6.05 14.75
N ALA A 149 7.66 -4.77 14.36
CA ALA A 149 7.76 -4.40 12.95
C ALA A 149 9.16 -4.67 12.37
N GLU A 150 10.21 -4.43 13.15
CA GLU A 150 11.61 -4.72 12.80
C GLU A 150 11.84 -6.22 12.59
N LYS A 151 11.47 -7.07 13.55
CA LYS A 151 11.58 -8.54 13.45
C LYS A 151 10.88 -9.08 12.21
N ARG A 152 9.73 -8.50 11.84
CA ARG A 152 9.00 -8.87 10.63
C ARG A 152 9.78 -8.50 9.37
N PHE A 153 10.38 -7.31 9.35
CA PHE A 153 11.25 -6.87 8.26
C PHE A 153 12.47 -7.80 8.13
N ASP A 154 13.21 -8.05 9.20
CA ASP A 154 14.40 -8.89 9.18
C ASP A 154 14.10 -10.32 8.71
N LYS A 155 13.00 -10.90 9.19
CA LYS A 155 12.54 -12.22 8.73
C LYS A 155 12.29 -12.24 7.22
N LYS A 156 11.65 -11.20 6.66
CA LYS A 156 11.38 -11.14 5.22
C LYS A 156 12.63 -10.81 4.41
N LYS A 157 13.54 -10.02 4.94
CA LYS A 157 14.85 -9.73 4.33
C LYS A 157 15.65 -11.02 4.18
N LEU A 158 15.81 -11.76 5.28
CA LEU A 158 16.49 -13.06 5.28
C LEU A 158 15.86 -14.06 4.31
N ASN A 159 14.53 -14.11 4.25
CA ASN A 159 13.84 -14.98 3.30
C ASN A 159 14.11 -14.61 1.84
N TYR A 160 14.19 -13.31 1.52
CA TYR A 160 14.50 -12.84 0.18
C TYR A 160 15.95 -13.18 -0.21
N GLU A 161 16.91 -12.95 0.70
CA GLU A 161 18.35 -13.22 0.48
C GLU A 161 18.63 -14.72 0.23
N LYS A 162 17.77 -15.62 0.71
CA LYS A 162 17.86 -17.06 0.46
C LYS A 162 17.35 -17.51 -0.91
N VAL A 163 16.64 -16.66 -1.66
CA VAL A 163 16.07 -17.03 -2.96
C VAL A 163 17.13 -16.91 -4.05
N GLN A 164 17.28 -17.97 -4.85
CA GLN A 164 18.23 -17.98 -5.96
C GLN A 164 17.70 -17.21 -7.16
N HIS A 165 18.60 -16.62 -7.97
CA HIS A 165 18.23 -15.84 -9.16
C HIS A 165 17.33 -16.60 -10.16
N LYS A 166 17.55 -17.92 -10.31
CA LYS A 166 16.76 -18.79 -11.20
C LYS A 166 15.31 -19.02 -10.74
N GLU A 167 14.98 -18.71 -9.48
CA GLU A 167 13.63 -18.90 -8.93
C GLU A 167 12.74 -17.67 -9.20
N GLY A 168 12.57 -17.29 -10.47
CA GLY A 168 11.99 -16.01 -10.89
C GLY A 168 10.67 -15.62 -10.20
N SER A 169 9.64 -16.47 -10.26
CA SER A 169 8.33 -16.20 -9.65
C SER A 169 8.40 -16.08 -8.12
N LYS A 170 9.12 -17.01 -7.48
CA LYS A 170 9.35 -17.00 -6.03
C LYS A 170 10.13 -15.77 -5.58
N ARG A 171 11.10 -15.31 -6.38
CA ARG A 171 11.89 -14.11 -6.11
C ARG A 171 11.02 -12.85 -6.16
N ILE A 172 10.12 -12.74 -7.13
CA ILE A 172 9.12 -11.66 -7.18
C ILE A 172 8.21 -11.71 -5.96
N GLN A 173 7.72 -12.90 -5.59
CA GLN A 173 6.87 -13.07 -4.41
C GLN A 173 7.59 -12.63 -3.13
N MET A 174 8.81 -13.11 -2.88
CA MET A 174 9.58 -12.73 -1.70
C MET A 174 9.95 -11.24 -1.70
N MET A 175 10.25 -10.65 -2.88
CA MET A 175 10.46 -9.21 -3.01
C MET A 175 9.20 -8.43 -2.60
N HIS A 176 8.02 -8.86 -3.05
CA HIS A 176 6.76 -8.24 -2.68
C HIS A 176 6.48 -8.35 -1.17
N GLU A 177 6.74 -9.51 -0.57
CA GLU A 177 6.61 -9.71 0.88
C GLU A 177 7.56 -8.81 1.68
N LEU A 178 8.81 -8.70 1.25
CA LEU A 178 9.79 -7.78 1.83
C LEU A 178 9.32 -6.34 1.70
N ARG A 179 8.83 -5.92 0.52
CA ARG A 179 8.24 -4.59 0.31
C ARG A 179 7.11 -4.28 1.29
N LEU A 180 6.21 -5.24 1.54
CA LEU A 180 5.14 -5.08 2.52
C LEU A 180 5.68 -4.94 3.95
N ALA A 181 6.71 -5.70 4.31
CA ALA A 181 7.34 -5.63 5.63
C ALA A 181 8.10 -4.31 5.82
N THR A 182 8.85 -3.84 4.81
CA THR A 182 9.52 -2.53 4.81
C THR A 182 8.51 -1.40 4.99
N LYS A 183 7.41 -1.43 4.23
CA LYS A 183 6.32 -0.45 4.36
C LYS A 183 5.75 -0.47 5.77
N PHE A 184 5.41 -1.65 6.28
CA PHE A 184 4.88 -1.79 7.64
C PHE A 184 5.85 -1.20 8.67
N TYR A 185 7.12 -1.56 8.62
CA TYR A 185 8.13 -1.04 9.56
C TYR A 185 8.31 0.48 9.43
N ARG A 186 8.41 1.01 8.21
CA ARG A 186 8.51 2.45 7.98
C ARG A 186 7.33 3.20 8.58
N TYR A 187 6.10 2.72 8.32
CA TYR A 187 4.90 3.35 8.85
C TYR A 187 4.83 3.27 10.38
N THR A 188 5.20 2.14 10.97
CA THR A 188 5.30 2.01 12.43
C THR A 188 6.26 3.05 13.02
N VAL A 189 7.45 3.21 12.44
CA VAL A 189 8.41 4.24 12.89
C VAL A 189 7.84 5.64 12.67
N GLU A 190 7.29 5.94 11.49
CA GLU A 190 6.74 7.27 11.15
C GLU A 190 5.60 7.66 12.12
N TYR A 191 4.70 6.74 12.46
CA TYR A 191 3.56 7.00 13.34
C TYR A 191 3.94 7.01 14.82
N LEU A 192 4.94 6.24 15.25
CA LEU A 192 5.39 6.22 16.64
C LEU A 192 6.49 7.25 16.94
N ARG A 193 7.00 7.96 15.93
CA ARG A 193 8.04 8.99 16.12
C ARG A 193 7.68 10.08 17.15
N PRO A 194 6.43 10.57 17.25
CA PRO A 194 6.07 11.54 18.30
C PRO A 194 6.20 10.99 19.73
N TYR A 195 6.26 9.66 19.89
CA TYR A 195 6.25 8.96 21.19
C TYR A 195 7.54 8.17 21.45
N THR A 196 8.56 8.29 20.59
CA THR A 196 9.78 7.48 20.63
C THR A 196 11.00 8.30 20.26
N ASP A 197 12.17 7.90 20.75
CA ASP A 197 13.47 8.50 20.38
C ASP A 197 14.06 7.92 19.09
N VAL A 198 13.24 7.32 18.22
CA VAL A 198 13.75 6.70 16.99
C VAL A 198 14.35 7.77 16.09
N GLN A 199 15.62 7.56 15.74
CA GLN A 199 16.36 8.49 14.89
C GLN A 199 15.74 8.59 13.50
N LYS A 200 15.74 9.80 12.94
CA LYS A 200 15.30 10.09 11.57
C LYS A 200 16.05 9.23 10.53
N THR A 201 17.31 8.90 10.81
CA THR A 201 18.18 8.03 9.97
C THR A 201 17.55 6.66 9.70
N THR A 202 16.81 6.09 10.66
CA THR A 202 16.07 4.83 10.47
C THR A 202 14.96 4.98 9.43
N VAL A 203 14.19 6.06 9.49
CA VAL A 203 13.13 6.36 8.50
C VAL A 203 13.74 6.55 7.12
N ASP A 204 14.86 7.28 7.03
CA ASP A 204 15.52 7.56 5.75
C ASP A 204 16.10 6.27 5.12
N ARG A 205 16.67 5.37 5.93
CA ARG A 205 17.07 4.02 5.49
C ARG A 205 15.87 3.25 4.93
N LEU A 206 14.76 3.18 5.66
CA LEU A 206 13.57 2.45 5.23
C LEU A 206 12.92 3.07 3.98
N LYS A 207 12.98 4.39 3.82
CA LYS A 207 12.54 5.07 2.59
C LYS A 207 13.38 4.66 1.39
N ARG A 208 14.71 4.63 1.51
CA ARG A 208 15.60 4.18 0.42
C ARG A 208 15.29 2.74 -0.01
N ILE A 209 15.17 1.83 0.95
CA ILE A 209 14.80 0.42 0.69
C ILE A 209 13.41 0.34 0.04
N GLN A 210 12.45 1.10 0.56
CA GLN A 210 11.09 1.13 -0.01
C GLN A 210 11.08 1.66 -1.45
N THR A 211 11.88 2.66 -1.78
CA THR A 211 11.98 3.20 -3.15
C THR A 211 12.45 2.12 -4.11
N GLN A 212 13.58 1.46 -3.82
CA GLN A 212 14.11 0.38 -4.65
C GLN A 212 13.09 -0.75 -4.86
N LEU A 213 12.48 -1.24 -3.77
CA LEU A 213 11.44 -2.26 -3.84
C LEU A 213 10.17 -1.78 -4.55
N GLY A 214 9.85 -0.49 -4.43
CA GLY A 214 8.75 0.17 -5.11
C GLY A 214 8.94 0.15 -6.62
N ASP A 215 10.10 0.58 -7.10
CA ASP A 215 10.42 0.66 -8.52
C ASP A 215 10.38 -0.74 -9.19
N VAL A 216 10.87 -1.77 -8.49
CA VAL A 216 10.79 -3.17 -8.95
C VAL A 216 9.34 -3.61 -9.06
N ASN A 217 8.55 -3.39 -8.00
CA ASN A 217 7.13 -3.74 -7.97
C ASN A 217 6.33 -3.01 -9.06
N ASP A 218 6.62 -1.74 -9.30
CA ASP A 218 5.90 -0.93 -10.30
C ASP A 218 6.26 -1.37 -11.72
N THR A 219 7.53 -1.75 -11.95
CA THR A 219 7.97 -2.36 -13.21
C THR A 219 7.29 -3.73 -13.43
N TYR A 220 7.21 -4.58 -12.41
CA TYR A 220 6.51 -5.86 -12.48
C TYR A 220 5.01 -5.68 -12.79
N ASN A 221 4.33 -4.80 -12.04
CA ASN A 221 2.91 -4.52 -12.26
C ASN A 221 2.64 -3.96 -13.67
N ARG A 222 3.55 -3.14 -14.21
CA ARG A 222 3.46 -2.64 -15.58
C ARG A 222 3.64 -3.77 -16.60
N LEU A 223 4.63 -4.64 -16.41
CA LEU A 223 4.87 -5.81 -17.26
C LEU A 223 3.62 -6.72 -17.34
N GLU A 224 3.03 -7.05 -16.19
CA GLU A 224 1.85 -7.92 -16.14
C GLU A 224 0.66 -7.32 -16.90
N ARG A 225 0.48 -6.00 -16.83
CA ARG A 225 -0.59 -5.32 -17.60
C ARG A 225 -0.32 -5.31 -19.09
N TRP A 226 0.94 -5.12 -19.50
CA TRP A 226 1.33 -5.23 -20.91
C TRP A 226 1.11 -6.64 -21.47
N ARG A 227 1.32 -7.68 -20.65
CA ARG A 227 1.03 -9.07 -21.03
C ARG A 227 -0.46 -9.34 -21.20
N LEU A 228 -1.31 -8.72 -20.37
CA LEU A 228 -2.77 -8.89 -20.41
C LEU A 228 -3.46 -8.01 -21.46
N PHE A 229 -2.76 -7.00 -21.98
CA PHE A 229 -3.28 -6.11 -23.01
C PHE A 229 -3.28 -6.81 -24.36
N SER A 230 -4.42 -6.83 -25.05
CA SER A 230 -4.54 -7.40 -26.40
C SER A 230 -4.69 -6.26 -27.42
N PRO A 231 -3.60 -5.84 -28.10
CA PRO A 231 -3.68 -4.83 -29.13
C PRO A 231 -4.20 -5.40 -30.45
N PRO A 232 -4.53 -4.56 -31.45
CA PRO A 232 -4.76 -5.00 -32.81
C PRO A 232 -3.53 -5.72 -33.39
N VAL A 233 -3.74 -6.69 -34.28
CA VAL A 233 -2.70 -7.54 -34.90
C VAL A 233 -1.52 -6.73 -35.44
N ALA A 234 -1.79 -5.58 -36.07
CA ALA A 234 -0.76 -4.70 -36.62
C ALA A 234 0.23 -4.14 -35.58
N GLN A 235 -0.10 -4.17 -34.29
CA GLN A 235 0.70 -3.64 -33.19
C GLN A 235 1.23 -4.72 -32.23
N GLU A 236 0.91 -6.00 -32.45
CA GLU A 236 1.46 -7.13 -31.67
C GLU A 236 3.00 -7.18 -31.64
N PRO A 237 3.73 -6.89 -32.74
CA PRO A 237 5.18 -6.85 -32.71
C PRO A 237 5.73 -5.81 -31.72
N ASP A 238 5.06 -4.65 -31.60
CA ASP A 238 5.52 -3.57 -30.72
C ASP A 238 5.18 -3.82 -29.26
N GLN A 239 4.03 -4.45 -28.99
CA GLN A 239 3.72 -4.99 -27.66
C GLN A 239 4.78 -6.02 -27.22
N THR A 240 5.15 -6.96 -28.09
CA THR A 240 6.14 -7.99 -27.79
C THR A 240 7.51 -7.38 -27.45
N LYS A 241 7.93 -6.34 -28.20
CA LYS A 241 9.15 -5.59 -27.90
C LYS A 241 9.09 -4.91 -26.53
N GLU A 242 7.96 -4.30 -26.19
CA GLU A 242 7.77 -3.60 -24.92
C GLU A 242 7.76 -4.55 -23.72
N VAL A 243 7.08 -5.70 -23.84
CA VAL A 243 7.12 -6.79 -22.85
C VAL A 243 8.57 -7.25 -22.63
N ALA A 244 9.30 -7.57 -23.69
CA ALA A 244 10.70 -8.00 -23.59
C ALA A 244 11.61 -6.93 -22.97
N ARG A 245 11.35 -5.64 -23.24
CA ARG A 245 12.08 -4.52 -22.63
C ARG A 245 11.84 -4.44 -21.12
N LEU A 246 10.58 -4.58 -20.69
CA LEU A 246 10.20 -4.55 -19.27
C LEU A 246 10.74 -5.78 -18.52
N GLU A 247 10.75 -6.96 -19.14
CA GLU A 247 11.35 -8.18 -18.57
C GLU A 247 12.85 -7.99 -18.29
N ARG A 248 13.61 -7.51 -19.29
CA ARG A 248 15.05 -7.22 -19.11
C ARG A 248 15.29 -6.18 -18.01
N LYS A 249 14.47 -5.12 -17.98
CA LYS A 249 14.55 -4.09 -16.95
C LYS A 249 14.28 -4.67 -15.57
N LEU A 250 13.24 -5.47 -15.41
CA LEU A 250 12.85 -6.10 -14.15
C LEU A 250 13.96 -7.03 -13.63
N ALA A 251 14.50 -7.90 -14.48
CA ALA A 251 15.61 -8.79 -14.14
C ALA A 251 16.82 -7.99 -13.61
N LYS A 252 17.25 -6.95 -14.35
CA LYS A 252 18.34 -6.07 -13.94
C LYS A 252 18.09 -5.41 -12.58
N MET A 253 16.88 -4.89 -12.36
CA MET A 253 16.54 -4.22 -11.10
C MET A 253 16.54 -5.18 -9.92
N LEU A 254 16.04 -6.41 -10.11
CA LEU A 254 16.09 -7.46 -9.08
C LEU A 254 17.52 -7.80 -8.68
N ASP A 255 18.44 -7.87 -9.65
CA ASP A 255 19.86 -8.17 -9.41
C ASP A 255 20.62 -7.04 -8.73
N GLN A 256 20.12 -5.80 -8.82
CA GLN A 256 20.70 -4.63 -8.19
C GLN A 256 20.13 -4.34 -6.79
N LEU A 257 19.13 -5.10 -6.33
CA LEU A 257 18.57 -4.92 -4.99
C LEU A 257 19.63 -5.22 -3.92
N SER A 258 19.90 -4.22 -3.08
CA SER A 258 20.80 -4.31 -1.95
C SER A 258 20.20 -3.60 -0.74
N PHE A 259 20.28 -4.24 0.42
CA PHE A 259 19.62 -3.81 1.66
C PHE A 259 20.62 -3.51 2.78
N ALA A 260 21.83 -3.11 2.40
CA ALA A 260 22.88 -2.62 3.32
C ALA A 260 22.51 -1.25 3.93
#